data_AF-A0A1M3PGN0-F1
#
_entry.id   AF-A0A1M3PGN0-F1
#
_cell.length_a   1.000
_cell.length_b   1.000
_cell.length_c   1.000
_cell.angle_alpha   90.00
_cell.angle_beta   90.00
_cell.angle_gamma   90.00
#
_symmetry.space_group_name_H-M   'P 1'
#
loop_
_entity.id
_entity.type
_entity.pdbx_description
1 polymer ?
#
loop_
_entity_poly.entity_id
_entity_poly.type
_entity_poly.pdbx_seq_one_letter_code
_entity_poly.pdbx_strand_id
1 'polypeptide(L)'
;MSTREQAVDTALAFFDSGAFRDRLAALVAIPSTLQDPDHEKDVWRYLEEGIRPWVERMGFTVAVHPNPRAGFGPILIAERIEDPAYRTVLTYGHSVAIREHLWYDFFHAKSATYAG
;
A
#
# COMPACT_ATOMS: atom_id res chain seq x y z
N MET A 1 -18.43 17.86 8.60
CA MET A 1 -17.45 17.55 7.53
C MET A 1 -16.11 18.13 7.95
N SER A 2 -15.01 17.42 7.73
CA SER A 2 -13.69 18.01 7.90
C SER A 2 -13.39 18.97 6.75
N THR A 3 -12.76 20.11 7.03
CA THR A 3 -12.24 21.00 6.00
C THR A 3 -10.98 20.41 5.37
N ARG A 4 -10.56 20.99 4.24
CA ARG A 4 -9.28 20.64 3.61
C ARG A 4 -8.11 20.85 4.58
N GLU A 5 -8.11 21.97 5.29
CA GLU A 5 -7.06 22.33 6.26
C GLU A 5 -6.99 21.29 7.38
N GLN A 6 -8.14 20.89 7.94
CA GLN A 6 -8.19 19.85 8.97
C GLN A 6 -7.65 18.50 8.49
N ALA A 7 -7.93 18.12 7.23
CA ALA A 7 -7.40 16.90 6.64
C ALA A 7 -5.87 16.94 6.49
N VAL A 8 -5.32 18.09 6.06
CA VAL A 8 -3.87 18.30 5.95
C VAL A 8 -3.20 18.29 7.33
N ASP A 9 -3.75 19.03 8.30
CA ASP A 9 -3.21 19.11 9.66
C ASP A 9 -3.18 17.74 10.34
N THR A 10 -4.23 16.93 10.14
CA THR A 10 -4.30 15.56 10.65
C THR A 10 -3.22 14.68 10.04
N ALA A 11 -2.99 14.78 8.73
CA ALA A 11 -1.96 14.01 8.04
C ALA A 11 -0.55 14.40 8.49
N LEU A 12 -0.29 15.70 8.65
CA LEU A 12 1.00 16.21 9.13
C LEU A 12 1.25 15.80 10.58
N ALA A 13 0.28 15.93 11.48
CA ALA A 13 0.42 15.48 12.86
C ALA A 13 0.73 13.97 12.95
N PHE A 14 0.09 13.15 12.11
CA PHE A 14 0.38 11.71 12.04
C PHE A 14 1.81 11.43 11.52
N PHE A 15 2.30 12.23 10.58
CA PHE A 15 3.68 12.13 10.08
C PHE A 15 4.71 12.59 11.13
N ASP A 16 4.53 13.78 11.69
CA ASP A 16 5.47 14.43 12.62
C ASP A 16 5.57 13.70 13.97
N SER A 17 4.53 12.98 14.37
CA SER A 17 4.57 12.12 15.56
C SER A 17 5.44 10.86 15.38
N GLY A 18 5.89 10.56 14.15
CA GLY A 18 6.63 9.34 13.82
C GLY A 18 5.75 8.12 13.58
N ALA A 19 4.45 8.21 13.84
CA ALA A 19 3.52 7.08 13.70
C ALA A 19 3.39 6.60 12.24
N PHE A 20 3.52 7.50 11.26
CA PHE A 20 3.64 7.11 9.84
C PHE A 20 4.88 6.24 9.60
N ARG A 21 6.04 6.65 10.12
CA ARG A 21 7.30 5.91 9.98
C ARG A 21 7.20 4.51 10.57
N ASP A 22 6.67 4.40 11.79
CA ASP A 22 6.55 3.13 12.48
C ASP A 22 5.58 2.19 11.76
N ARG A 23 4.49 2.73 11.22
CA ARG A 23 3.56 1.95 10.39
C ARG A 23 4.23 1.48 9.10
N LEU A 24 4.93 2.36 8.40
CA LEU A 24 5.64 2.02 7.18
C LEU A 24 6.70 0.95 7.44
N ALA A 25 7.47 1.07 8.52
CA ALA A 25 8.46 0.08 8.92
C ALA A 25 7.84 -1.30 9.16
N ALA A 26 6.68 -1.36 9.83
CA ALA A 26 5.96 -2.62 10.04
C ALA A 26 5.48 -3.26 8.72
N LEU A 27 5.03 -2.45 7.75
CA LEU A 27 4.64 -2.94 6.42
C LEU A 27 5.84 -3.42 5.61
N VAL A 28 6.95 -2.69 5.63
CA VAL A 28 8.20 -3.05 4.92
C VAL A 28 8.83 -4.32 5.49
N ALA A 29 8.66 -4.59 6.79
CA ALA A 29 9.14 -5.81 7.43
C ALA A 29 8.42 -7.09 6.95
N ILE A 30 7.31 -6.96 6.22
CA ILE A 30 6.63 -8.11 5.59
C ILE A 30 7.31 -8.37 4.24
N PRO A 31 7.98 -9.53 4.04
CA PRO A 31 8.73 -9.84 2.81
C PRO A 31 7.78 -10.27 1.68
N SER A 32 6.77 -9.45 1.40
CA SER A 32 5.77 -9.70 0.36
C SER A 32 6.38 -9.51 -1.03
N THR A 33 6.88 -10.59 -1.62
CA THR A 33 7.42 -10.61 -2.98
C THR A 33 6.75 -11.68 -3.82
N LEU A 34 6.52 -11.38 -5.10
CA LEU A 34 5.99 -12.34 -6.08
C LEU A 34 7.10 -13.04 -6.88
N GLN A 35 8.37 -12.71 -6.62
CA GLN A 35 9.52 -13.34 -7.29
C GLN A 35 9.89 -14.69 -6.68
N ASP A 36 9.34 -14.98 -5.50
CA ASP A 36 9.66 -16.16 -4.72
C ASP A 36 8.37 -16.85 -4.27
N PRO A 37 8.07 -18.07 -4.75
CA PRO A 37 6.87 -18.81 -4.37
C PRO A 37 6.75 -19.02 -2.85
N ASP A 38 7.87 -19.07 -2.12
CA ASP A 38 7.85 -19.27 -0.66
C ASP A 38 7.23 -18.08 0.08
N HIS A 39 7.18 -16.90 -0.57
CA HIS A 39 6.62 -15.66 -0.03
C HIS A 39 5.19 -15.35 -0.51
N GLU A 40 4.51 -16.28 -1.21
CA GLU A 40 3.12 -16.07 -1.63
C GLU A 40 2.19 -15.77 -0.43
N LYS A 41 2.41 -16.48 0.69
CA LYS A 41 1.69 -16.27 1.94
C LYS A 41 1.93 -14.88 2.55
N ASP A 42 3.10 -14.30 2.32
CA ASP A 42 3.42 -12.95 2.83
C ASP A 42 2.67 -11.86 2.07
N VAL A 43 2.31 -12.09 0.80
CA VAL A 43 1.44 -11.16 0.06
C VAL A 43 0.04 -11.14 0.66
N TRP A 44 -0.50 -12.31 1.03
CA TRP A 44 -1.76 -12.39 1.78
C TRP A 44 -1.63 -11.73 3.15
N ARG A 45 -0.56 -12.00 3.90
CA ARG A 45 -0.30 -11.38 5.20
C ARG A 45 -0.24 -9.86 5.11
N TYR A 46 0.43 -9.32 4.08
CA TYR A 46 0.50 -7.88 3.85
C TYR A 46 -0.89 -7.26 3.70
N LEU A 47 -1.77 -7.88 2.92
CA LEU A 47 -3.13 -7.37 2.70
C LEU A 47 -4.01 -7.55 3.95
N GLU A 48 -4.02 -8.74 4.55
CA GLU A 48 -4.93 -9.11 5.64
C GLU A 48 -4.53 -8.52 7.00
N GLU A 49 -3.23 -8.49 7.32
CA GLU A 49 -2.74 -8.04 8.63
C GLU A 49 -2.15 -6.62 8.55
N GLY A 50 -1.61 -6.24 7.39
CA GLY A 50 -1.06 -4.93 7.11
C GLY A 50 -2.11 -3.92 6.66
N ILE A 51 -2.71 -4.10 5.49
CA ILE A 51 -3.55 -3.05 4.89
C ILE A 51 -4.97 -3.04 5.43
N ARG A 52 -5.65 -4.19 5.50
CA ARG A 52 -7.05 -4.29 5.91
C ARG A 52 -7.33 -3.57 7.24
N PRO A 53 -6.63 -3.86 8.36
CA PRO A 53 -6.97 -3.24 9.64
C PRO A 53 -6.69 -1.74 9.64
N TRP A 54 -5.78 -1.26 8.79
CA TRP A 54 -5.46 0.15 8.66
C TRP A 54 -6.61 0.93 8.04
N VAL A 55 -7.14 0.46 6.91
CA VAL A 55 -8.22 1.13 6.19
C VAL A 55 -9.58 0.91 6.85
N GLU A 56 -9.81 -0.23 7.51
CA GLU A 56 -11.03 -0.46 8.29
C GLU A 56 -11.16 0.56 9.44
N ARG A 57 -10.07 0.92 10.13
CA ARG A 57 -10.10 1.99 11.13
C ARG A 57 -10.43 3.37 10.56
N MET A 58 -10.21 3.57 9.26
CA MET A 58 -10.61 4.79 8.55
C MET A 58 -12.05 4.71 8.02
N GLY A 59 -12.80 3.65 8.33
CA GLY A 59 -14.20 3.49 7.95
C GLY A 59 -14.41 2.88 6.56
N PHE A 60 -13.40 2.20 6.00
CA PHE A 60 -13.56 1.44 4.77
C PHE A 60 -14.11 0.04 5.06
N THR A 61 -14.98 -0.46 4.18
CA THR A 61 -15.27 -1.90 4.06
C THR A 61 -14.27 -2.54 3.13
N VAL A 62 -13.74 -3.71 3.49
CA VAL A 62 -12.63 -4.36 2.76
C VAL A 62 -12.98 -5.77 2.33
N ALA A 63 -12.67 -6.08 1.07
CA ALA A 63 -12.67 -7.43 0.53
C ALA A 63 -11.30 -7.74 -0.09
N VAL A 64 -10.78 -8.94 0.16
CA VAL A 64 -9.56 -9.46 -0.49
C VAL A 64 -9.98 -10.63 -1.36
N HIS A 65 -9.62 -10.57 -2.63
CA HIS A 65 -10.01 -11.52 -3.66
C HIS A 65 -8.78 -12.29 -4.16
N PRO A 66 -8.89 -13.60 -4.38
CA PRO A 66 -7.86 -14.32 -5.13
C PRO A 66 -7.75 -13.73 -6.54
N ASN A 67 -6.55 -13.76 -7.12
CA ASN A 67 -6.37 -13.28 -8.48
C ASN A 67 -7.09 -14.21 -9.46
N PRO A 68 -7.89 -13.71 -10.42
CA PRO A 68 -8.48 -14.55 -11.44
C PRO A 68 -7.44 -15.19 -12.37
N ARG A 69 -6.21 -14.65 -12.42
CA ARG A 69 -5.09 -15.21 -13.17
C ARG A 69 -4.16 -15.98 -12.23
N ALA A 70 -4.00 -17.27 -12.49
CA ALA A 70 -3.08 -18.13 -11.75
C ALA A 70 -1.64 -17.57 -11.77
N GLY A 71 -0.94 -17.69 -10.64
CA GLY A 71 0.44 -17.20 -10.46
C GLY A 71 0.56 -15.71 -10.12
N PHE A 72 -0.56 -15.01 -9.87
CA PHE A 72 -0.56 -13.61 -9.43
C PHE A 72 -1.15 -13.49 -8.02
N GLY A 73 -0.64 -12.52 -7.26
CA GLY A 73 -1.07 -12.27 -5.89
C GLY A 73 -2.51 -11.75 -5.76
N PRO A 74 -3.10 -11.86 -4.56
CA PRO A 74 -4.45 -11.38 -4.26
C PRO A 74 -4.64 -9.88 -4.53
N ILE A 75 -5.90 -9.47 -4.65
CA ILE A 75 -6.33 -8.09 -4.89
C ILE A 75 -7.18 -7.64 -3.70
N LEU A 76 -6.81 -6.55 -3.04
CA LEU A 76 -7.60 -5.91 -2.00
C LEU A 76 -8.41 -4.76 -2.61
N ILE A 77 -9.72 -4.77 -2.35
CA ILE A 77 -10.64 -3.67 -2.65
C ILE A 77 -11.14 -3.10 -1.32
N ALA A 78 -10.96 -1.80 -1.13
CA ALA A 78 -11.46 -1.06 0.01
C ALA A 78 -12.38 0.06 -0.47
N GLU A 79 -13.60 0.11 0.08
CA GLU A 79 -14.60 1.11 -0.27
C GLU A 79 -15.04 1.90 0.96
N ARG A 80 -15.16 3.22 0.82
CA ARG A 80 -15.80 4.10 1.79
C ARG A 80 -16.71 5.07 1.04
N ILE A 81 -18.01 5.02 1.33
CA ILE A 81 -19.00 5.95 0.80
C ILE A 81 -19.26 7.01 1.87
N GLU A 82 -18.72 8.21 1.66
CA GLU A 82 -18.98 9.35 2.55
C GLU A 82 -20.30 10.06 2.22
N ASP A 83 -20.60 10.22 0.93
CA ASP A 83 -21.87 10.71 0.40
C ASP A 83 -22.01 10.25 -1.07
N PRO A 84 -23.13 9.58 -1.45
CA PRO A 84 -23.37 9.18 -2.84
C PRO A 84 -23.42 10.33 -3.86
N ALA A 85 -23.62 11.58 -3.42
CA ALA A 85 -23.61 12.77 -4.27
C ALA A 85 -22.20 13.33 -4.52
N TYR A 86 -21.18 12.89 -3.77
CA TYR A 86 -19.80 13.32 -3.98
C TYR A 86 -19.13 12.60 -5.13
N ARG A 87 -18.02 13.19 -5.60
CA ARG A 87 -17.16 12.54 -6.60
C ARG A 87 -16.46 11.34 -5.98
N THR A 88 -16.50 10.22 -6.68
CA THR A 88 -15.68 9.05 -6.35
C THR A 88 -14.21 9.33 -6.63
N VAL A 89 -13.34 8.99 -5.69
CA VAL A 89 -11.88 9.00 -5.86
C VAL A 89 -11.40 7.55 -5.85
N LEU A 90 -10.65 7.16 -6.88
CA LEU A 90 -10.02 5.84 -6.96
C LEU A 90 -8.52 5.96 -6.72
N THR A 91 -8.00 5.22 -5.75
CA THR A 91 -6.57 5.07 -5.50
C THR A 91 -6.14 3.66 -5.90
N TYR A 92 -5.06 3.56 -6.67
CA TYR A 92 -4.44 2.29 -7.05
C TYR A 92 -3.02 2.19 -6.48
N GLY A 93 -2.66 1.03 -5.97
CA GLY A 93 -1.34 0.75 -5.42
C GLY A 93 -0.96 -0.72 -5.56
N HIS A 94 0.31 -1.02 -5.36
CA HIS A 94 0.87 -2.39 -5.35
C HIS A 94 1.72 -2.57 -4.10
N SER A 95 1.69 -3.77 -3.53
CA SER A 95 2.34 -4.09 -2.25
C SER A 95 3.66 -4.84 -2.40
N VAL A 96 3.97 -5.31 -3.60
CA VAL A 96 5.05 -6.29 -3.80
C VAL A 96 6.40 -5.60 -3.87
N ALA A 97 7.30 -6.00 -2.98
CA ALA A 97 8.68 -5.56 -2.98
C ALA A 97 9.51 -6.36 -4.00
N ILE A 98 10.42 -5.67 -4.68
CA ILE A 98 11.52 -6.30 -5.43
C ILE A 98 12.71 -6.52 -4.50
N ARG A 99 13.59 -7.48 -4.82
CA ARG A 99 14.79 -7.78 -4.01
C ARG A 99 15.71 -6.56 -3.90
N GLU A 100 16.40 -6.40 -2.78
CA GLU A 100 17.27 -5.25 -2.48
C GLU A 100 18.30 -4.94 -3.58
N HIS A 101 18.98 -5.94 -4.13
CA HIS A 101 19.93 -5.73 -5.23
C HIS A 101 19.25 -5.21 -6.51
N LEU A 102 17.99 -5.60 -6.76
CA LEU A 102 17.20 -5.08 -7.87
C LEU A 102 16.77 -3.62 -7.64
N TRP A 103 16.66 -3.17 -6.38
CA TRP A 103 16.46 -1.75 -6.07
C TRP A 103 17.69 -0.93 -6.46
N TYR A 104 18.88 -1.38 -6.07
CA TYR A 104 20.14 -0.72 -6.45
C TYR A 104 20.30 -0.67 -7.98
N ASP A 105 20.09 -1.79 -8.67
CA ASP A 105 20.21 -1.86 -10.13
C ASP A 105 19.15 -0.99 -10.83
N PHE A 106 17.91 -0.92 -10.33
CA PHE A 106 16.86 -0.08 -10.90
C PHE A 106 17.19 1.42 -10.81
N PHE A 107 17.64 1.89 -9.63
CA PHE A 107 18.03 3.29 -9.46
C PHE A 107 19.31 3.63 -10.23
N HIS A 108 20.29 2.72 -10.29
CA HIS A 108 21.49 2.93 -11.10
C HIS A 108 21.20 2.95 -12.61
N ALA A 109 20.38 2.02 -13.12
CA ALA A 109 19.99 1.98 -14.53
C ALA A 109 19.22 3.24 -14.95
N LYS A 110 18.35 3.78 -14.08
CA LYS A 110 17.67 5.06 -14.31
C LYS A 110 18.63 6.24 -14.27
N SER A 111 19.60 6.28 -13.34
CA SER A 111 20.60 7.37 -13.32
C SER A 111 21.48 7.41 -14.58
N ALA A 112 21.79 6.24 -15.17
CA ALA A 112 22.54 6.14 -16.41
C ALA A 112 21.76 6.55 -17.67
N THR A 113 20.42 6.49 -17.64
CA THR A 113 19.57 6.85 -18.79
C THR A 113 19.19 8.33 -18.86
N TYR A 114 19.46 9.12 -17.81
CA TYR A 114 19.24 10.59 -17.79
C TYR A 114 20.52 11.41 -17.96
N ALA A 115 21.66 10.77 -18.22
CA ALA A 115 22.97 11.43 -18.41
C ALA A 115 23.40 11.51 -19.89
N GLY A 116 22.47 11.38 -20.85
CA GLY A 116 22.73 11.46 -22.29
C GLY A 116 21.82 12.46 -22.99
#